data_AF-A0A1H8A0K1-F1
#
_entry.id   AF-A0A1H8A0K1-F1
#
_cell.length_a   1.000
_cell.length_b   1.000
_cell.length_c   1.000
_cell.angle_alpha   90.00
_cell.angle_beta   90.00
_cell.angle_gamma   90.00
#
_symmetry.space_group_name_H-M   'P 1'
#
loop_
_entity.id
_entity.type
_entity.pdbx_description
1 polymer ?
#
loop_
_entity_poly.entity_id
_entity_poly.type
_entity_poly.pdbx_seq_one_letter_code
_entity_poly.pdbx_strand_id
1 'polypeptide(L)'
;MALPPPLLRSKWLPLLGWGACGLAFAGALVRAMSASHPVPPRRLSEAERATVGRMCAAEEPRWRLSTMHRFPGDHWSQDDDFHASERGWALELSRREGVSPTEVFRAIDEELHAQPVAPPRKASASPSKPRPFYD
;
A
#
# COMPACT_ATOMS: atom_id res chain seq x y z
N MET A 1 -11.81 62.45 -28.50
CA MET A 1 -11.62 60.99 -28.38
C MET A 1 -12.32 60.53 -27.11
N ALA A 2 -13.46 59.84 -27.23
CA ALA A 2 -14.17 59.28 -26.09
C ALA A 2 -13.60 57.89 -25.76
N LEU A 3 -13.22 57.66 -24.50
CA LEU A 3 -12.79 56.36 -24.00
C LEU A 3 -14.00 55.39 -23.94
N PRO A 4 -13.85 54.12 -24.33
CA PRO A 4 -14.94 53.16 -24.25
C PRO A 4 -15.35 52.92 -22.78
N PRO A 5 -16.64 52.68 -22.53
CA PRO A 5 -17.14 52.43 -21.18
C PRO A 5 -16.49 51.17 -20.58
N PRO A 6 -16.23 51.13 -19.26
CA PRO A 6 -15.58 49.99 -18.62
C PRO A 6 -16.48 48.76 -18.70
N LEU A 7 -15.94 47.67 -19.28
CA LEU A 7 -16.56 46.35 -19.41
C LEU A 7 -17.04 45.74 -18.07
N LEU A 8 -16.63 46.33 -16.94
CA LEU A 8 -16.98 45.96 -15.57
C LEU A 8 -18.47 46.15 -15.20
N ARG A 9 -19.29 46.80 -16.03
CA ARG A 9 -20.73 47.04 -15.76
C ARG A 9 -21.69 46.05 -16.42
N SER A 10 -21.17 44.95 -16.99
CA SER A 10 -22.01 43.93 -17.62
C SER A 10 -22.67 43.01 -16.59
N LYS A 11 -24.00 43.07 -16.49
CA LYS A 11 -24.82 42.13 -15.67
C LYS A 11 -24.74 40.67 -16.16
N TRP A 12 -24.17 40.44 -17.34
CA TRP A 12 -24.04 39.12 -17.96
C TRP A 12 -22.82 38.34 -17.49
N LEU A 13 -21.74 39.03 -17.10
CA LEU A 13 -20.53 38.41 -16.52
C LEU A 13 -20.82 37.58 -15.26
N PRO A 14 -21.56 38.07 -14.25
CA PRO A 14 -21.90 37.25 -13.09
C PRO A 14 -22.84 36.10 -13.43
N LEU A 15 -23.78 36.29 -14.37
CA LEU A 15 -24.69 35.22 -14.82
C LEU A 15 -23.93 34.09 -15.53
N LEU A 16 -22.97 34.43 -16.39
CA LEU A 16 -22.08 33.47 -17.03
C LEU A 16 -21.18 32.75 -16.02
N GLY A 17 -20.65 33.48 -15.03
CA GLY A 17 -19.85 32.90 -13.95
C GLY A 17 -20.63 31.89 -13.12
N TRP A 18 -21.84 32.25 -12.67
CA TRP A 18 -22.72 31.35 -11.93
C TRP A 18 -23.18 30.15 -12.75
N GLY A 19 -23.48 30.35 -14.05
CA GLY A 19 -23.80 29.26 -14.97
C GLY A 19 -22.65 28.27 -15.13
N ALA A 20 -21.41 28.76 -15.30
CA ALA A 20 -20.23 27.93 -15.38
C ALA A 20 -19.99 27.12 -14.09
N CYS A 21 -20.15 27.75 -12.92
CA CYS A 21 -20.06 27.07 -11.63
C CYS A 21 -21.13 25.98 -11.48
N GLY A 22 -22.37 26.25 -11.88
CA GLY A 22 -23.47 25.28 -11.84
C GLY A 22 -23.20 24.06 -12.72
N LEU A 23 -22.70 24.27 -13.94
CA LEU A 23 -22.31 23.19 -14.85
C LEU A 23 -21.14 22.36 -14.31
N ALA A 24 -20.12 23.01 -13.74
CA ALA A 24 -19.01 22.31 -13.11
C ALA A 24 -19.47 21.45 -11.92
N PHE A 25 -20.37 21.97 -11.09
CA PHE A 25 -20.95 21.24 -9.97
C PHE A 25 -21.78 20.04 -10.44
N ALA A 26 -22.65 20.22 -11.44
CA ALA A 26 -23.43 19.13 -12.01
C ALA A 26 -22.53 18.03 -12.60
N GLY A 27 -21.45 18.41 -13.31
CA GLY A 27 -20.45 17.47 -13.81
C GLY A 27 -19.75 16.69 -12.70
N ALA A 28 -19.33 17.36 -11.62
CA ALA A 28 -18.72 16.72 -10.46
C ALA A 28 -19.69 15.75 -9.77
N LEU A 29 -20.97 16.11 -9.64
CA LEU A 29 -21.99 15.27 -9.04
C LEU A 29 -22.25 14.01 -9.87
N VAL A 30 -22.41 14.15 -11.19
CA VAL A 30 -22.57 13.00 -12.10
C VAL A 30 -21.36 12.08 -11.99
N ARG A 31 -20.14 12.63 -11.97
CA ARG A 31 -18.93 11.82 -11.86
C ARG A 31 -18.83 11.09 -10.53
N ALA A 32 -19.26 11.73 -9.43
CA ALA A 32 -19.29 11.12 -8.11
C ALA A 32 -20.33 10.00 -8.03
N MET A 33 -21.54 10.21 -8.57
CA MET A 33 -22.60 9.21 -8.59
C MET A 33 -22.29 8.02 -9.51
N SER A 34 -21.55 8.26 -10.60
CA SER A 34 -21.16 7.22 -11.55
C SER A 34 -19.81 6.56 -11.20
N ALA A 35 -19.19 6.93 -10.08
CA ALA A 35 -17.94 6.33 -9.66
C ALA A 35 -18.22 4.91 -9.15
N SER A 36 -17.56 3.91 -9.75
CA SER A 36 -17.60 2.55 -9.22
C SER A 36 -17.00 2.54 -7.81
N HIS A 37 -17.76 2.06 -6.83
CA HIS A 37 -17.21 1.79 -5.51
C HIS A 37 -16.19 0.64 -5.61
N PRO A 38 -15.03 0.75 -4.96
CA PRO A 38 -14.10 -0.38 -4.90
C PRO A 38 -14.83 -1.55 -4.23
N VAL A 39 -14.81 -2.72 -4.90
CA VAL A 39 -15.35 -3.94 -4.32
C VAL A 39 -14.57 -4.22 -3.03
N PRO A 40 -15.24 -4.43 -1.89
CA PRO A 40 -14.55 -4.75 -0.65
C PRO A 40 -13.68 -5.99 -0.88
N PRO A 41 -12.39 -5.96 -0.48
CA PRO A 41 -11.52 -7.10 -0.65
C PRO A 41 -12.09 -8.32 0.06
N ARG A 42 -11.94 -9.48 -0.57
CA ARG A 42 -12.38 -10.76 0.00
C ARG A 42 -11.63 -11.02 1.30
N ARG A 43 -12.32 -11.60 2.29
CA ARG A 43 -11.69 -12.09 3.53
C ARG A 43 -11.28 -13.54 3.37
N LEU A 44 -10.16 -13.91 4.00
CA LEU A 44 -9.71 -15.29 4.04
C LEU A 44 -10.48 -16.04 5.14
N SER A 45 -10.97 -17.23 4.82
CA SER A 45 -11.42 -18.19 5.83
C SER A 45 -10.26 -18.62 6.73
N GLU A 46 -10.56 -19.26 7.86
CA GLU A 46 -9.53 -19.75 8.79
C GLU A 46 -8.60 -20.78 8.13
N ALA A 47 -9.15 -21.71 7.35
CA ALA A 47 -8.36 -22.70 6.62
C ALA A 47 -7.46 -22.05 5.56
N GLU A 48 -7.96 -21.02 4.86
CA GLU A 48 -7.15 -20.27 3.90
C GLU A 48 -6.05 -19.46 4.59
N ARG A 49 -6.33 -18.81 5.73
CA ARG A 49 -5.31 -18.10 6.52
C ARG A 49 -4.17 -19.04 6.93
N ALA A 50 -4.49 -20.19 7.51
CA ALA A 50 -3.48 -21.17 7.88
C ALA A 50 -2.66 -21.64 6.67
N THR A 51 -3.31 -21.78 5.50
CA THR A 51 -2.61 -22.16 4.25
C THR A 51 -1.67 -21.05 3.78
N VAL A 52 -2.12 -19.80 3.77
CA VAL A 52 -1.30 -18.64 3.41
C VAL A 52 -0.09 -18.49 4.34
N GLY A 53 -0.29 -18.64 5.65
CA GLY A 53 0.78 -18.60 6.63
C GLY A 53 1.84 -19.67 6.36
N ARG A 54 1.43 -20.93 6.18
CA ARG A 54 2.35 -22.03 5.82
C ARG A 54 3.08 -21.82 4.51
N MET A 55 2.42 -21.26 3.49
CA MET A 55 3.06 -20.93 2.21
C MET A 55 4.16 -19.88 2.40
N CYS A 56 3.92 -18.85 3.22
CA CYS A 56 4.95 -17.86 3.54
C CYS A 56 6.12 -18.48 4.29
N ALA A 57 5.84 -19.32 5.29
CA ALA A 57 6.86 -20.02 6.06
C ALA A 57 7.73 -20.94 5.19
N ALA A 58 7.14 -21.56 4.15
CA ALA A 58 7.88 -22.39 3.20
C ALA A 58 8.86 -21.60 2.32
N GLU A 59 8.60 -20.31 2.08
CA GLU A 59 9.47 -19.45 1.28
C GLU A 59 10.62 -18.82 2.10
N GLU A 60 10.44 -18.69 3.42
CA GLU A 60 11.43 -18.04 4.30
C GLU A 60 12.86 -18.60 4.15
N PRO A 61 13.11 -19.92 4.16
CA PRO A 61 14.47 -20.46 4.01
C PRO A 61 15.16 -19.99 2.73
N ARG A 62 14.40 -19.90 1.63
CA ARG A 62 14.92 -19.43 0.34
C ARG A 62 15.29 -17.95 0.41
N TRP A 63 14.45 -17.12 1.03
CA TRP A 63 14.76 -15.69 1.22
C TRP A 63 15.99 -15.51 2.11
N ARG A 64 16.07 -16.23 3.23
CA ARG A 64 17.22 -16.19 4.15
C ARG A 64 18.52 -16.58 3.46
N LEU A 65 18.53 -17.65 2.67
CA LEU A 65 19.72 -18.04 1.89
C LEU A 65 20.10 -16.96 0.88
N SER A 66 19.12 -16.43 0.14
CA SER A 66 19.34 -15.36 -0.84
C SER A 66 19.93 -14.10 -0.20
N THR A 67 19.43 -13.69 0.97
CA THR A 67 19.90 -12.48 1.65
C THR A 67 21.32 -12.68 2.20
N MET A 68 21.64 -13.87 2.74
CA MET A 68 23.00 -14.23 3.17
C MET A 68 24.01 -14.19 2.02
N HIS A 69 23.61 -14.57 0.81
CA HIS A 69 24.47 -14.47 -0.37
C HIS A 69 24.64 -13.04 -0.87
N ARG A 70 23.58 -12.22 -0.82
CA ARG A 70 23.62 -10.82 -1.26
C ARG A 70 24.39 -9.91 -0.30
N PHE A 71 24.30 -10.18 1.00
CA PHE A 71 24.86 -9.34 2.06
C PHE A 71 25.69 -10.19 3.04
N PRO A 72 26.80 -10.82 2.61
CA PRO A 72 27.56 -11.72 3.46
C PRO A 72 28.13 -10.99 4.68
N GLY A 73 27.82 -11.49 5.87
CA GLY A 73 28.26 -10.91 7.15
C GLY A 73 27.55 -9.61 7.57
N ASP A 74 26.84 -8.94 6.67
CA ASP A 74 26.01 -7.78 6.99
C ASP A 74 24.60 -8.22 7.40
N HIS A 75 24.45 -8.55 8.68
CA HIS A 75 23.17 -8.98 9.25
C HIS A 75 22.07 -7.93 9.14
N TRP A 76 22.40 -6.64 9.08
CA TRP A 76 21.38 -5.60 8.99
C TRP A 76 20.73 -5.58 7.61
N SER A 77 21.54 -5.55 6.55
CA SER A 77 21.03 -5.61 5.18
C SER A 77 20.36 -6.96 4.89
N GLN A 78 20.82 -8.05 5.51
CA GLN A 78 20.17 -9.36 5.40
C GLN A 78 18.71 -9.34 5.91
N ASP A 79 18.46 -8.74 7.07
CA ASP A 79 17.12 -8.69 7.66
C ASP A 79 16.21 -7.71 6.90
N ASP A 80 16.73 -6.55 6.47
CA ASP A 80 15.95 -5.58 5.68
C ASP A 80 15.50 -6.18 4.34
N ASP A 81 16.41 -6.84 3.64
CA ASP A 81 16.13 -7.49 2.36
C ASP A 81 15.22 -8.74 2.50
N PHE A 82 15.30 -9.44 3.64
CA PHE A 82 14.36 -10.50 3.98
C PHE A 82 12.94 -9.95 4.13
N HIS A 83 12.75 -8.90 4.92
CA HIS A 83 11.44 -8.27 5.11
C HIS A 83 10.92 -7.61 3.83
N ALA A 84 11.80 -7.07 2.99
CA ALA A 84 11.41 -6.58 1.67
C ALA A 84 10.86 -7.71 0.78
N SER A 85 11.48 -8.89 0.82
CA SER A 85 11.05 -10.08 0.09
C SER A 85 9.70 -10.62 0.61
N GLU A 86 9.54 -10.71 1.93
CA GLU A 86 8.28 -11.10 2.59
C GLU A 86 7.14 -10.14 2.21
N ARG A 87 7.38 -8.82 2.29
CA ARG A 87 6.40 -7.80 1.89
C ARG A 87 6.06 -7.91 0.41
N GLY A 88 7.06 -8.09 -0.46
CA GLY A 88 6.85 -8.24 -1.89
C GLY A 88 5.96 -9.44 -2.22
N TRP A 89 6.23 -10.58 -1.58
CA TRP A 89 5.44 -11.80 -1.71
C TRP A 89 4.00 -11.60 -1.22
N ALA A 90 3.80 -11.00 -0.05
CA ALA A 90 2.48 -10.77 0.52
C ALA A 90 1.61 -9.85 -0.36
N LEU A 91 2.21 -8.80 -0.93
CA LEU A 91 1.53 -7.89 -1.84
C LEU A 91 1.16 -8.55 -3.17
N GLU A 92 2.03 -9.41 -3.70
CA GLU A 92 1.75 -10.17 -4.92
C GLU A 92 0.63 -11.19 -4.70
N LEU A 93 0.67 -11.93 -3.59
CA LEU A 93 -0.38 -12.87 -3.21
C LEU A 93 -1.72 -12.14 -3.02
N SER A 94 -1.71 -10.99 -2.35
CA SER A 94 -2.91 -10.15 -2.17
C SER A 94 -3.54 -9.78 -3.51
N ARG A 95 -2.74 -9.33 -4.49
CA ARG A 95 -3.22 -9.02 -5.84
C ARG A 95 -3.80 -10.25 -6.55
N ARG A 96 -3.08 -11.37 -6.50
CA ARG A 96 -3.48 -12.60 -7.20
C ARG A 96 -4.80 -13.18 -6.67
N GLU A 97 -4.98 -13.16 -5.35
CA GLU A 97 -6.14 -13.80 -4.68
C GLU A 97 -7.31 -12.82 -4.43
N GLY A 98 -7.16 -11.53 -4.78
CA GLY A 98 -8.18 -10.51 -4.57
C GLY A 98 -8.50 -10.25 -3.08
N VAL A 99 -7.53 -10.49 -2.20
CA VAL A 99 -7.65 -10.29 -0.75
C VAL A 99 -6.86 -9.07 -0.30
N SER A 100 -7.24 -8.46 0.82
CA SER A 100 -6.49 -7.30 1.31
C SER A 100 -5.08 -7.69 1.77
N PRO A 101 -4.06 -6.83 1.59
CA PRO A 101 -2.73 -7.09 2.14
C PRO A 101 -2.76 -7.35 3.65
N THR A 102 -3.63 -6.64 4.38
CA THR A 102 -3.83 -6.82 5.83
C THR A 102 -4.23 -8.24 6.20
N GLU A 103 -5.10 -8.89 5.40
CA GLU A 103 -5.50 -10.27 5.63
C GLU A 103 -4.34 -11.25 5.44
N VAL A 104 -3.48 -10.99 4.45
CA VAL A 104 -2.28 -11.79 4.19
C VAL A 104 -1.28 -11.64 5.33
N PHE A 105 -0.97 -10.41 5.75
CA PHE A 105 -0.07 -10.18 6.88
C PHE A 105 -0.60 -10.74 8.20
N ARG A 106 -1.92 -10.65 8.42
CA ARG A 106 -2.54 -11.29 9.58
C ARG A 106 -2.37 -12.82 9.53
N ALA A 107 -2.54 -13.44 8.38
CA ALA A 107 -2.33 -14.89 8.23
C ALA A 107 -0.87 -15.30 8.52
N ILE A 108 0.11 -14.49 8.09
CA ILE A 108 1.53 -14.69 8.39
C ILE A 108 1.78 -14.58 9.90
N ASP A 109 1.23 -13.53 10.53
CA ASP A 109 1.36 -13.29 11.96
C ASP A 109 0.72 -14.41 12.80
N GLU A 110 -0.48 -14.87 12.42
CA GLU A 110 -1.17 -16.00 13.07
C GLU A 110 -0.35 -17.29 12.99
N GLU A 111 0.25 -17.60 11.83
CA GLU A 111 1.11 -18.76 11.68
C GLU A 111 2.39 -18.65 12.52
N LEU A 112 3.01 -17.47 12.56
CA LEU A 112 4.19 -17.23 13.39
C LEU A 112 3.91 -17.41 14.88
N HIS A 113 2.72 -16.99 15.34
CA HIS A 113 2.28 -17.21 16.72
C HIS A 113 1.95 -18.68 17.00
N ALA A 114 1.37 -19.39 16.02
CA ALA A 114 1.05 -20.82 16.16
C ALA A 114 2.31 -21.70 16.15
N GLN A 115 3.32 -21.33 15.35
CA GLN A 115 4.57 -22.04 15.17
C GLN A 115 5.77 -21.10 15.38
N PRO A 116 6.11 -20.77 16.63
CA PRO A 116 7.20 -19.85 16.92
C PRO A 116 8.54 -20.41 16.43
N VAL A 117 9.30 -19.58 15.71
CA VAL A 117 10.62 -19.95 15.16
C VAL A 117 11.65 -20.08 16.30
N ALA A 118 12.50 -21.12 16.23
CA ALA A 118 13.60 -21.35 17.16
C ALA A 118 14.97 -21.31 16.42
N PRO A 119 15.95 -20.50 16.87
CA PRO A 119 15.87 -19.57 18.00
C PRO A 119 14.89 -18.42 17.70
N PRO A 120 14.29 -17.80 18.74
CA PRO A 120 13.37 -16.68 18.57
C PRO A 120 13.99 -15.60 17.69
N ARG A 121 13.21 -15.09 16.73
CA ARG A 121 13.62 -13.94 15.91
C ARG A 121 14.00 -12.79 16.86
N LYS A 122 15.15 -12.15 16.63
CA LYS A 122 15.56 -11.01 17.45
C LYS A 122 14.48 -9.93 17.37
N ALA A 123 13.91 -9.55 18.50
CA ALA A 123 12.89 -8.50 18.61
C ALA A 123 13.46 -7.07 18.39
N SER A 124 14.56 -6.95 17.64
CA SER A 124 15.12 -5.66 17.24
C SER A 124 14.56 -5.30 15.88
N ALA A 125 13.38 -4.65 15.85
CA ALA A 125 13.09 -3.77 14.74
C ALA A 125 14.26 -2.79 14.63
N SER A 126 14.97 -2.80 13.48
CA SER A 126 16.05 -1.83 13.26
C SER A 126 15.49 -0.44 13.50
N PRO A 127 15.98 0.29 14.51
CA PRO A 127 15.39 1.56 14.88
C PRO A 127 15.56 2.47 13.68
N SER A 128 14.44 2.91 13.12
CA SER A 128 14.34 3.90 12.07
C SER A 128 15.31 5.06 12.27
N LYS A 129 16.52 4.99 11.72
CA LYS A 129 17.51 6.08 11.63
C LYS A 129 18.46 5.89 10.44
N PRO A 130 18.81 6.97 9.73
CA PRO A 130 19.80 6.94 8.66
C PRO A 130 21.17 6.58 9.24
N ARG A 131 21.97 5.78 8.54
CA ARG A 131 23.40 5.58 8.86
C ARG A 131 24.27 6.51 8.00
N PRO A 132 25.45 6.91 8.51
CA PRO A 132 26.18 8.10 8.06
C PRO A 132 26.65 7.98 6.61
N PHE A 133 26.70 9.12 5.92
CA PHE A 133 27.56 9.28 4.75
C PHE A 133 28.99 8.93 5.20
N TYR A 134 29.62 7.93 4.56
CA TYR A 134 31.00 7.45 4.77
C TYR A 134 31.25 6.50 5.95
N ASP A 135 31.78 5.32 5.62
CA ASP A 135 33.17 4.94 5.93
C ASP A 135 33.82 4.36 4.66
#